data_AF-A0A847L649-F1
#
_entry.id   AF-A0A847L649-F1
#
_cell.length_a   1.000
_cell.length_b   1.000
_cell.length_c   1.000
_cell.angle_alpha   90.00
_cell.angle_beta   90.00
_cell.angle_gamma   90.00
#
_symmetry.space_group_name_H-M   'P 1'
#
loop_
_entity.id
_entity.type
_entity.pdbx_description
1 polymer ?
#
loop_
_entity_poly.entity_id
_entity_poly.type
_entity_poly.pdbx_seq_one_letter_code
_entity_poly.pdbx_strand_id
1 'polypeptide(L)' 'MLHNVLLFALGAPEVLLIALVVLLIFGGKKIPELMRGLGKGVTSFKKGLQDIDDEIKEDLEDLE' A
#
# COMPACT_ATOMS: atom_id res chain seq x y z
N MET A 1 -33.30 3.26 -16.84
CA MET A 1 -32.33 2.15 -16.97
C MET A 1 -30.93 2.58 -17.45
N LEU A 2 -30.53 3.86 -17.33
CA LEU A 2 -29.15 4.33 -17.63
C LEU A 2 -28.44 4.94 -16.40
N HIS A 3 -29.16 5.18 -15.30
CA HIS A 3 -28.63 5.92 -14.14
C HIS A 3 -27.82 5.05 -13.17
N ASN A 4 -27.96 3.72 -13.22
CA ASN A 4 -27.27 2.82 -12.28
C ASN A 4 -25.92 2.30 -12.78
N VAL A 5 -25.61 2.44 -14.07
CA VAL A 5 -24.32 2.00 -14.65
C VAL A 5 -23.23 3.06 -14.45
N LEU A 6 -23.60 4.35 -14.43
CA LEU A 6 -22.70 5.47 -14.10
C LEU A 6 -22.25 5.46 -12.63
N LEU A 7 -23.05 4.86 -11.74
CA LEU A 7 -22.75 4.78 -10.30
C LEU A 7 -21.78 3.63 -9.95
N PHE A 8 -21.53 2.69 -10.87
CA PHE A 8 -20.72 1.49 -10.59
C PHE A 8 -19.38 1.44 -11.35
N ALA A 9 -19.17 2.34 -12.30
CA ALA A 9 -17.90 2.53 -12.96
C ALA A 9 -17.51 4.00 -12.85
N LEU A 10 -16.74 4.33 -11.82
CA LEU A 10 -15.95 5.54 -11.82
C LEU A 10 -15.06 5.49 -13.07
N GLY A 11 -15.41 6.31 -14.05
CA GLY A 11 -14.60 6.46 -15.24
C GLY A 11 -13.23 7.00 -14.85
N ALA A 12 -12.26 6.85 -15.76
CA ALA A 12 -10.95 7.48 -15.59
C ALA A 12 -11.03 9.00 -15.27
N PRO A 13 -11.98 9.79 -15.83
CA PRO A 13 -12.13 11.21 -15.49
C PRO A 13 -12.53 11.46 -14.03
N GLU A 14 -13.47 10.70 -13.48
CA GLU A 14 -13.98 10.88 -12.12
C GLU A 14 -12.90 10.54 -11.09
N VAL A 15 -12.14 9.47 -11.31
CA VAL A 15 -11.00 9.10 -10.45
C VAL A 15 -9.94 10.18 -10.47
N LEU A 16 -9.63 10.75 -11.64
CA LEU A 16 -8.65 11.82 -11.77
C LEU A 16 -9.09 13.09 -11.03
N LEU A 17 -10.37 13.43 -11.08
CA LEU A 17 -10.93 14.58 -10.35
C LEU A 17 -10.81 14.38 -8.83
N ILE A 18 -11.16 13.20 -8.32
CA ILE A 18 -11.02 12.88 -6.89
C ILE A 18 -9.55 12.92 -6.48
N ALA A 19 -8.66 12.32 -7.28
CA ALA A 19 -7.22 12.35 -7.03
C ALA A 19 -6.68 13.79 -6.99
N LEU A 20 -7.17 14.67 -7.86
CA LEU A 20 -6.80 16.09 -7.89
C LEU A 20 -7.27 16.82 -6.62
N VAL A 21 -8.51 16.60 -6.16
CA VAL A 21 -9.01 17.20 -4.91
C VAL A 21 -8.19 16.74 -3.70
N VAL A 22 -7.90 15.45 -3.61
CA VAL A 22 -7.03 14.89 -2.57
C VAL A 22 -5.63 15.51 -2.67
N LEU A 23 -5.09 15.67 -3.87
CA LEU A 23 -3.78 16.29 -4.10
C LEU A 23 -3.76 17.77 -3.69
N LEU A 24 -4.86 18.51 -3.81
CA LEU A 24 -4.95 19.89 -3.35
C LEU A 24 -5.00 19.98 -1.82
N ILE A 25 -5.74 19.09 -1.16
CA ILE A 25 -5.86 19.07 0.31
C ILE A 25 -4.54 18.63 0.96
N PHE A 26 -3.95 17.54 0.46
CA PHE A 26 -2.72 16.98 1.04
C PHE A 26 -1.45 17.61 0.44
N GLY A 27 -1.53 18.20 -0.75
CA GLY A 27 -0.37 18.71 -1.48
C GLY A 27 0.43 17.61 -2.18
N GLY A 28 1.07 17.95 -3.29
CA GLY A 28 1.86 17.01 -4.10
C GLY A 28 3.09 16.39 -3.41
N LYS A 29 3.52 16.96 -2.28
CA LYS A 29 4.68 16.46 -1.52
C LYS A 29 4.31 15.43 -0.46
N LYS A 30 3.12 15.52 0.16
CA LYS A 30 2.75 14.63 1.27
C LYS A 30 2.44 13.20 0.82
N ILE A 31 1.84 13.01 -0.35
CA ILE A 31 1.53 11.67 -0.85
C ILE A 31 2.81 10.84 -1.09
N PRO A 32 3.82 11.33 -1.83
CA PRO A 32 5.10 10.62 -1.98
C PRO A 32 5.83 10.39 -0.65
N GLU A 33 5.77 11.34 0.28
CA GLU A 33 6.39 11.24 1.59
C GLU A 33 5.76 10.12 2.44
N LEU A 34 4.42 10.06 2.48
CA LEU A 34 3.67 8.99 3.14
C LEU A 34 3.93 7.63 2.49
N MET A 35 3.93 7.55 1.16
CA MET A 35 4.25 6.32 0.43
C MET A 35 5.67 5.82 0.73
N ARG A 36 6.66 6.72 0.83
CA ARG A 36 8.02 6.36 1.22
C ARG A 36 8.09 5.84 2.66
N GLY A 37 7.35 6.46 3.58
CA GLY A 37 7.24 6.00 4.96
C GLY A 37 6.62 4.60 5.07
N LEU A 38 5.44 4.42 4.45
CA LEU A 38 4.76 3.13 4.36
C LEU A 38 5.62 2.06 3.68
N GLY A 39 6.26 2.38 2.56
CA GLY A 39 7.09 1.43 1.82
C GLY A 39 8.31 0.95 2.62
N LYS A 40 8.95 1.86 3.37
CA LYS A 40 10.00 1.49 4.32
C LYS A 40 9.46 0.60 5.44
N GLY A 41 8.32 0.96 6.04
CA GLY A 41 7.67 0.18 7.08
C GLY A 41 7.33 -1.26 6.63
N VAL A 42 6.71 -1.41 5.46
CA VAL A 42 6.39 -2.72 4.86
C VAL A 42 7.66 -3.52 4.58
N THR A 43 8.72 -2.87 4.10
CA THR A 43 10.00 -3.55 3.82
C THR A 43 10.66 -4.05 5.11
N SER A 44 10.72 -3.23 6.15
CA SER A 44 11.25 -3.61 7.46
C SER A 44 10.42 -4.70 8.12
N PHE A 45 9.09 -4.63 8.00
CA PHE A 45 8.19 -5.66 8.50
C PHE A 45 8.41 -7.00 7.80
N LYS A 46 8.52 -7.00 6.47
CA LYS A 46 8.80 -8.22 5.69
C LYS A 46 10.14 -8.84 6.06
N LYS A 47 11.18 -8.03 6.27
CA LYS A 47 12.51 -8.51 6.70
C LYS A 47 12.44 -9.16 8.09
N GLY A 48 11.82 -8.50 9.05
CA GLY A 48 11.68 -9.07 10.40
C GLY A 48 10.92 -10.40 10.41
N LEU A 49 9.89 -10.56 9.56
CA LEU A 49 9.22 -11.86 9.41
C LEU A 49 10.13 -12.93 8.81
N GLN A 50 10.95 -12.57 7.82
CA GLN A 50 11.89 -13.50 7.20
C GLN A 50 12.99 -13.92 8.18
N ASP A 51 13.54 -12.98 8.95
CA ASP A 51 14.57 -13.25 9.94
C ASP A 51 14.05 -14.25 11.01
N ILE A 52 12.79 -14.10 11.44
CA ILE A 52 12.12 -15.04 12.36
C ILE A 52 11.92 -16.42 11.71
N ASP A 53 11.45 -16.47 10.47
CA ASP A 53 11.24 -17.74 9.75
C ASP A 53 12.57 -18.49 9.54
N ASP A 54 13.67 -17.77 9.34
CA ASP A 54 14.99 -18.35 9.15
C ASP A 54 15.59 -18.82 10.50
N GLU A 55 15.41 -18.05 11.59
CA GLU A 55 15.79 -18.47 12.96
C GLU A 55 15.03 -19.74 13.40
N ILE A 56 13.73 -19.82 13.11
CA ILE A 56 12.94 -21.03 13.41
C ILE A 56 13.44 -22.25 12.63
N LYS A 57 13.90 -22.08 11.38
CA LYS A 57 14.43 -23.21 10.59
C LYS A 57 15.78 -23.68 11.10
N GLU A 58 16.65 -22.75 11.47
CA GLU A 58 17.96 -23.07 12.06
C GLU A 58 17.80 -23.84 13.38
N ASP A 59 16.91 -23.38 14.27
CA ASP A 59 16.56 -24.07 15.51
C ASP A 59 16.00 -25.49 15.28
N LEU A 60 15.28 -25.72 14.18
CA LEU A 60 14.72 -27.04 13.85
C LEU A 60 15.78 -27.97 13.25
N GLU A 61 16.71 -27.46 12.44
CA GLU A 61 17.83 -28.23 11.89
C GLU A 61 18.81 -28.68 12.99
N ASP A 62 19.01 -27.87 14.04
CA ASP A 62 19.86 -28.21 15.19
C ASP A 62 19.26 -29.30 16.12
N LEU A 63 17.96 -29.60 15.98
CA LEU A 63 17.24 -30.59 16.79
C LEU A 63 17.11 -31.98 16.12
N GLU A 64 17.45 -32.11 14.83
CA GLU A 64 17.49 -33.39 14.08
C GLU A 64 18.86 -34.10 14.19
#